data_AF-A0A1C6L8D8-F1
#
_entry.id   AF-A0A1C6L8D8-F1
#
_cell.length_a   1.000
_cell.length_b   1.000
_cell.length_c   1.000
_cell.angle_alpha   90.00
_cell.angle_beta   90.00
_cell.angle_gamma   90.00
#
_symmetry.space_group_name_H-M   'P 1'
#
loop_
_entity.id
_entity.type
_entity.pdbx_description
1 polymer ?
#
loop_
_entity_poly.entity_id
_entity_poly.type
_entity_poly.pdbx_seq_one_letter_code
_entity_poly.pdbx_strand_id
1 'polypeptide(L)' 'MLNLLLAQERRYKIPAGLPSGVKSGNKTGETDSYQHDAAIVYGKKTDYVIVVFAQAGEYTGINGIKEISGMVYERLN' A
#
# COMPACT_ATOMS: atom_id res chain seq x y z
N MET A 1 -7.43 1.02 16.99
CA MET A 1 -6.33 0.66 16.07
C MET A 1 -6.57 1.13 14.63
N LEU A 2 -7.70 0.77 13.99
CA LEU A 2 -7.99 1.15 12.59
C LEU A 2 -7.88 2.65 12.30
N ASN A 3 -8.38 3.52 13.20
CA ASN A 3 -8.28 4.98 13.03
C ASN A 3 -6.83 5.48 12.91
N LEU A 4 -5.86 4.81 13.55
CA LEU A 4 -4.45 5.15 13.42
C LEU A 4 -3.89 4.78 12.04
N LEU A 5 -4.32 3.64 11.48
CA LEU A 5 -3.95 3.22 10.13
C LEU A 5 -4.56 4.17 9.07
N LEU A 6 -5.80 4.59 9.28
CA LEU A 6 -6.49 5.54 8.40
C LEU A 6 -5.89 6.95 8.46
N ALA A 7 -5.25 7.31 9.57
CA ALA A 7 -4.58 8.59 9.78
C ALA A 7 -3.08 8.56 9.42
N GLN A 8 -2.59 7.51 8.75
CA GLN A 8 -1.19 7.39 8.38
C GLN A 8 -0.77 8.48 7.38
N GLU A 9 0.37 9.12 7.65
CA GLU A 9 0.93 10.18 6.81
C GLU A 9 1.86 9.62 5.71
N ARG A 10 2.56 8.50 5.97
CA ARG A 10 3.42 7.83 4.98
C ARG A 10 2.60 7.06 3.95
N ARG A 11 2.16 7.77 2.91
CA ARG A 11 1.25 7.26 1.87
C ARG A 11 1.87 6.96 0.52
N TYR A 12 3.18 7.08 0.39
CA TYR A 12 3.90 6.98 -0.88
C TYR A 12 4.14 5.54 -1.40
N LYS A 13 3.58 4.51 -0.74
CA LYS A 13 3.69 3.08 -1.11
C LYS A 13 2.35 2.52 -1.62
N ILE A 14 1.69 1.60 -0.90
CA ILE A 14 0.40 1.00 -1.32
C ILE A 14 -0.63 2.08 -1.62
N PRO A 15 -0.87 3.09 -0.75
CA PRO A 15 -1.88 4.12 -1.05
C PRO A 15 -1.62 4.94 -2.31
N ALA A 16 -0.36 5.04 -2.76
CA ALA A 16 0.01 5.76 -3.98
C ALA A 16 -0.14 4.92 -5.26
N GLY A 17 -0.26 3.60 -5.14
CA GLY A 17 -0.59 2.70 -6.26
C GLY A 17 -2.09 2.57 -6.52
N LEU A 18 -2.95 3.11 -5.64
CA LEU A 18 -4.40 3.06 -5.78
C LEU A 18 -4.92 4.24 -6.62
N PRO A 19 -6.06 4.09 -7.33
CA PRO A 19 -6.74 5.21 -7.95
C PRO A 19 -7.06 6.34 -6.96
N SER A 20 -7.08 7.58 -7.46
CA SER A 20 -7.38 8.75 -6.64
C SER A 20 -8.72 8.62 -5.91
N GLY A 21 -8.72 8.97 -4.62
CA GLY A 21 -9.91 8.93 -3.76
C GLY A 21 -10.23 7.56 -3.14
N VAL A 22 -9.52 6.49 -3.50
CA VAL A 22 -9.70 5.19 -2.83
C VAL A 22 -9.22 5.28 -1.38
N LYS A 23 -10.10 4.96 -0.44
CA LYS A 23 -9.80 4.98 0.99
C LYS A 23 -8.97 3.75 1.34
N SER A 24 -7.89 3.96 2.09
CA SER A 24 -7.08 2.88 2.66
C SER A 24 -6.48 3.32 4.00
N GLY A 25 -6.18 2.35 4.84
CA GLY A 25 -5.37 2.56 6.05
C GLY A 25 -4.16 1.65 6.01
N ASN A 26 -2.96 2.20 6.24
CA ASN A 26 -1.71 1.46 6.04
C ASN A 26 -0.70 1.62 7.18
N LYS A 27 0.32 0.75 7.16
CA LYS A 27 1.52 0.85 7.97
C LYS A 27 2.74 0.46 7.15
N THR A 28 3.67 1.39 7.02
CA THR A 28 4.97 1.15 6.36
C THR A 28 5.98 0.54 7.33
N GLY A 29 7.00 -0.12 6.78
CA GLY A 29 8.24 -0.46 7.47
C GLY A 29 9.39 -0.35 6.48
N GLU A 30 10.52 0.20 6.90
CA GLU A 30 11.66 0.40 6.01
C GLU A 30 12.99 0.40 6.73
N THR A 31 14.02 -0.02 6.00
CA THR A 31 15.45 0.18 6.27
C THR A 31 16.14 0.46 4.92
N ASP A 32 17.46 0.64 4.89
CA ASP A 32 18.20 0.92 3.66
C ASP A 32 18.00 -0.15 2.56
N SER A 33 17.80 -1.41 2.96
CA SER A 33 17.68 -2.56 2.04
C SER A 33 16.28 -3.20 2.02
N TYR A 34 15.31 -2.64 2.74
CA TYR A 34 13.98 -3.22 2.86
C TYR A 34 12.89 -2.17 2.75
N GLN A 35 11.85 -2.49 1.98
CA GLN A 35 10.65 -1.67 1.83
C GLN A 35 9.43 -2.55 2.05
N HIS A 36 8.60 -2.15 3.01
CA HIS A 36 7.39 -2.86 3.39
C HIS A 36 6.21 -1.90 3.47
N ASP A 37 5.02 -2.43 3.21
CA ASP A 37 3.75 -1.79 3.51
C ASP A 37 2.65 -2.84 3.67
N ALA A 38 1.75 -2.59 4.61
CA ALA A 38 0.56 -3.40 4.85
C ALA A 38 -0.64 -2.45 4.90
N ALA A 39 -1.71 -2.76 4.17
CA ALA A 39 -2.89 -1.91 4.11
C ALA A 39 -4.19 -2.70 4.05
N ILE A 40 -5.24 -2.12 4.63
CA ILE A 40 -6.63 -2.41 4.29
C ILE A 40 -7.10 -1.38 3.25
N VAL A 41 -7.66 -1.85 2.15
CA VAL A 41 -8.15 -1.04 1.03
C VAL A 41 -9.65 -1.20 0.94
N TYR A 42 -10.36 -0.07 0.87
CA TYR A 42 -11.81 -0.02 0.74
C TYR A 42 -12.17 0.22 -0.72
N GLY A 43 -12.47 -0.86 -1.42
CA GLY A 43 -12.75 -0.87 -2.85
C GLY A 43 -14.21 -0.58 -3.18
N LYS A 44 -14.51 -0.35 -4.46
CA LYS A 44 -15.91 -0.19 -4.91
C LYS A 44 -16.70 -1.49 -4.93
N LYS A 45 -16.03 -2.60 -5.27
CA LYS A 45 -16.61 -3.95 -5.37
C LYS A 45 -16.21 -4.82 -4.19
N THR A 46 -14.97 -4.72 -3.73
CA THR A 46 -14.44 -5.60 -2.69
C THR A 46 -13.38 -4.88 -1.87
N ASP A 47 -13.60 -4.90 -0.55
CA ASP A 47 -12.59 -4.53 0.44
C ASP A 47 -11.58 -5.65 0.59
N TYR A 48 -10.30 -5.32 0.72
CA TYR A 48 -9.25 -6.33 0.84
C TYR A 48 -8.07 -5.84 1.69
N VAL A 49 -7.29 -6.81 2.18
CA VAL A 49 -6.01 -6.56 2.83
C VAL A 49 -4.90 -6.99 1.89
N ILE A 50 -3.87 -6.15 1.79
CA ILE A 50 -2.65 -6.42 1.04
C ILE A 50 -1.44 -6.18 1.93
N VAL A 51 -0.47 -7.10 1.88
CA VAL A 51 0.80 -6.98 2.59
C VAL A 51 1.91 -7.27 1.59
N VAL A 52 2.85 -6.32 1.47
CA VAL A 52 4.02 -6.48 0.61
C VAL A 52 5.27 -6.34 1.45
N PHE A 53 6.09 -7.39 1.43
CA PHE A 53 7.44 -7.37 1.97
C PHE A 53 8.46 -7.48 0.83
N ALA A 54 9.27 -6.45 0.64
CA ALA A 54 10.34 -6.43 -0.35
C ALA A 54 11.70 -6.19 0.32
N GLN A 55 12.68 -7.01 -0.06
CA GLN A 55 14.10 -6.75 0.18
C GLN A 55 14.65 -6.01 -1.05
N ALA A 56 14.42 -4.70 -1.08
CA ALA A 56 14.88 -3.82 -2.14
C ALA A 56 15.18 -2.44 -1.56
N GLY A 57 16.13 -1.73 -2.17
CA GLY A 57 16.39 -0.33 -1.84
C GLY A 57 15.19 0.57 -2.14
N GLU A 58 15.22 1.79 -1.58
CA GLU A 58 14.07 2.70 -1.54
C GLU A 58 13.37 2.88 -2.89
N TYR A 59 14.10 3.28 -3.94
CA TYR A 59 13.51 3.56 -5.25
C TYR A 59 12.79 2.34 -5.85
N THR A 60 13.47 1.21 -5.94
CA THR A 60 12.91 -0.02 -6.53
C THR A 60 11.79 -0.58 -5.67
N GLY A 61 11.97 -0.61 -4.35
CA GLY A 61 10.97 -1.14 -3.42
C GLY A 61 9.69 -0.32 -3.40
N ILE A 62 9.78 1.02 -3.32
CA ILE A 62 8.59 1.88 -3.33
C ILE A 62 7.82 1.74 -4.65
N ASN A 63 8.51 1.78 -5.79
CA ASN A 63 7.82 1.72 -7.09
C ASN A 63 7.22 0.33 -7.36
N GLY A 64 7.92 -0.75 -6.98
CA GLY A 64 7.37 -2.11 -7.08
C GLY A 64 6.13 -2.30 -6.20
N ILE A 65 6.12 -1.75 -4.97
CA ILE A 65 4.94 -1.82 -4.10
C ILE A 65 3.74 -1.07 -4.69
N LYS A 66 3.97 0.10 -5.32
CA LYS A 66 2.89 0.85 -6.01
C LYS A 66 2.29 0.03 -7.15
N GLU A 67 3.15 -0.57 -7.98
CA GLU A 67 2.73 -1.37 -9.13
C GLU A 67 1.89 -2.58 -8.68
N ILE A 68 2.39 -3.35 -7.71
CA ILE A 68 1.65 -4.48 -7.12
C ILE A 68 0.30 -4.04 -6.56
N SER A 69 0.26 -2.91 -5.83
CA SER A 69 -0.99 -2.36 -5.29
C SER A 69 -2.01 -2.03 -6.38
N GLY A 70 -1.57 -1.40 -7.48
CA GLY A 70 -2.42 -1.06 -8.62
C GLY A 70 -2.98 -2.30 -9.31
N MET A 71 -2.12 -3.30 -9.58
CA MET A 71 -2.51 -4.57 -10.20
C MET A 71 -3.56 -5.32 -9.37
N VAL A 72 -3.37 -5.38 -8.06
CA VAL A 72 -4.33 -6.03 -7.15
C VAL A 72 -5.65 -5.27 -7.11
N TYR A 73 -5.61 -3.92 -7.07
CA TYR A 73 -6.84 -3.13 -7.11
C TYR A 73 -7.60 -3.35 -8.41
N GLU A 74 -6.96 -3.21 -9.58
CA GLU A 74 -7.58 -3.41 -10.90
C GLU A 74 -8.23 -4.79 -11.02
N ARG A 75 -7.58 -5.83 -10.49
CA ARG A 75 -8.10 -7.19 -10.55
C ARG A 75 -9.34 -7.40 -9.68
N LEU A 76 -9.48 -6.65 -8.58
CA LEU A 76 -10.56 -6.80 -7.59
C LEU A 76 -11.67 -5.75 -7.74
N ASN A 77 -11.40 -4.58 -8.35
CA ASN A 77 -12.27 -3.40 -8.35
C ASN A 77 -12.32 -2.70 -9.72
#